data_AF-A0A4R2M8Y9-F1
#
_entry.id   AF-A0A4R2M8Y9-F1
#
_cell.length_a   1.000
_cell.length_b   1.000
_cell.length_c   1.000
_cell.angle_alpha   90.00
_cell.angle_beta   90.00
_cell.angle_gamma   90.00
#
_symmetry.space_group_name_H-M   'P 1'
#
loop_
_entity.id
_entity.type
_entity.pdbx_description
1 polymer ?
#
loop_
_entity_poly.entity_id
_entity_poly.type
_entity_poly.pdbx_seq_one_letter_code
_entity_poly.pdbx_strand_id
1 'polypeptide(L)'
;MMKKLLYLFMLLLCCACEENTSVDPTLMPEATKTGKNTLGCLIDGWIYTGGRFGLPKASIISDEKAGYYLIRTQVDRFKTLEFKLVNPTANAECTYIDAIFEGENLGNGKAFITRKDGIVISGTFSGNKITEGRFDIKYTEKNTEEDIAY
;
A
#
# COMPACT_ATOMS: atom_id res chain seq x y z
N MET A 1 -35.18 -27.93 28.03
CA MET A 1 -34.11 -26.95 28.36
C MET A 1 -32.86 -27.03 27.44
N MET A 2 -32.74 -27.96 26.49
CA MET A 2 -31.52 -28.14 25.68
C MET A 2 -31.47 -27.36 24.34
N LYS A 3 -32.61 -26.84 23.86
CA LYS A 3 -32.67 -26.09 22.59
C LYS A 3 -32.05 -24.69 22.67
N LYS A 4 -32.20 -23.98 23.80
CA LYS A 4 -31.60 -22.65 24.01
C LYS A 4 -30.06 -22.71 24.11
N LEU A 5 -29.52 -23.81 24.63
CA LEU A 5 -28.08 -24.04 24.70
C LEU A 5 -27.48 -24.32 23.31
N LEU A 6 -28.23 -25.01 22.44
CA LEU A 6 -27.82 -25.27 21.05
C LEU A 6 -27.72 -23.98 20.21
N TYR A 7 -28.66 -23.04 20.38
CA TYR A 7 -28.61 -21.73 19.72
C TYR A 7 -27.46 -20.85 20.21
N LEU A 8 -27.10 -20.94 21.50
CA LEU A 8 -25.96 -20.21 22.05
C LEU A 8 -24.62 -20.74 21.52
N PHE A 9 -24.51 -22.06 21.32
CA PHE A 9 -23.33 -22.69 20.72
C PHE A 9 -23.19 -22.34 19.23
N MET A 10 -24.30 -22.31 18.49
CA MET A 10 -24.32 -21.93 17.07
C MET A 10 -23.89 -20.47 16.84
N LEU A 11 -24.21 -19.54 17.76
CA LEU A 11 -23.73 -18.15 17.71
C LEU A 11 -22.23 -18.03 17.96
N LEU A 12 -21.66 -18.86 18.83
CA LEU A 12 -20.21 -18.90 19.10
C LEU A 12 -19.40 -19.43 17.91
N LEU A 13 -19.97 -20.35 17.13
CA LEU A 13 -19.33 -20.92 15.94
C LEU A 13 -19.31 -19.98 14.72
N CYS A 14 -20.13 -18.92 14.70
CA CYS A 14 -20.12 -17.93 13.61
C CYS A 14 -18.93 -16.95 13.65
N CYS A 15 -18.16 -16.90 14.74
CA CYS A 15 -17.04 -15.97 14.90
C CYS A 15 -15.67 -16.60 14.62
N ALA A 16 -15.60 -17.91 14.32
CA ALA A 16 -14.36 -18.62 14.03
C ALA A 16 -14.17 -18.80 12.52
N CYS A 17 -14.23 -17.71 11.75
CA CYS A 17 -13.61 -17.70 10.43
C CYS A 17 -12.18 -17.18 10.62
N GLU A 18 -11.26 -18.06 11.00
CA GLU A 18 -9.84 -17.76 10.83
C GLU A 18 -9.60 -17.70 9.32
N GLU A 19 -9.27 -16.51 8.80
CA GLU A 19 -8.92 -16.37 7.40
C GLU A 19 -7.75 -17.32 7.09
N ASN A 20 -7.92 -18.12 6.04
CA ASN A 20 -6.89 -19.05 5.62
C ASN A 20 -5.63 -18.25 5.27
N THR A 21 -4.62 -18.47 6.09
CA THR A 21 -3.33 -17.81 6.07
C THR A 21 -2.38 -18.38 5.03
N SER A 22 -2.77 -19.42 4.29
CA SER A 22 -1.92 -19.96 3.24
C SER A 22 -1.75 -18.94 2.11
N VAL A 23 -0.50 -18.50 1.92
CA VAL A 23 -0.14 -17.44 0.99
C VAL A 23 -0.19 -18.00 -0.44
N ASP A 24 -1.14 -17.53 -1.24
CA ASP A 24 -1.11 -17.69 -2.70
C ASP A 24 -0.51 -16.42 -3.31
N PRO A 25 0.76 -16.45 -3.79
CA PRO A 25 1.43 -15.29 -4.37
C PRO A 25 0.76 -14.79 -5.65
N THR A 26 -0.12 -15.57 -6.29
CA THR A 26 -0.89 -15.13 -7.47
C THR A 26 -1.87 -14.01 -7.15
N LEU A 27 -2.14 -13.77 -5.86
CA LEU A 27 -2.97 -12.67 -5.41
C LEU A 27 -2.23 -11.32 -5.40
N MET A 28 -0.90 -11.31 -5.53
CA MET A 28 -0.18 -10.05 -5.69
C MET A 28 -0.45 -9.42 -7.07
N PRO A 29 -0.57 -8.09 -7.15
CA PRO A 29 -0.71 -7.44 -8.45
C PRO A 29 0.56 -7.62 -9.28
N GLU A 30 0.37 -7.92 -10.56
CA GLU A 30 1.47 -7.92 -11.52
C GLU A 30 2.20 -6.57 -11.56
N ALA A 31 3.52 -6.62 -11.76
CA ALA A 31 4.27 -5.39 -12.02
C ALA A 31 3.77 -4.76 -13.31
N THR A 32 3.19 -3.58 -13.19
CA THR A 32 2.61 -2.84 -14.31
C THR A 32 3.08 -1.40 -14.27
N LYS A 33 3.02 -0.74 -15.43
CA LYS A 33 3.39 0.66 -15.59
C LYS A 33 2.24 1.45 -16.22
N THR A 34 0.99 1.05 -16.03
CA THR A 34 -0.16 1.57 -16.81
C THR A 34 -1.09 2.46 -15.99
N GLY A 35 -0.84 2.60 -14.69
CA GLY A 35 -1.71 3.25 -13.74
C GLY A 35 -2.94 2.41 -13.38
N LYS A 36 -2.80 1.09 -13.17
CA LYS A 36 -3.93 0.24 -12.76
C LYS A 36 -4.46 0.53 -11.35
N ASN A 37 -3.82 1.42 -10.60
CA ASN A 37 -4.10 1.69 -9.18
C ASN A 37 -4.00 0.41 -8.35
N THR A 38 -2.87 -0.26 -8.46
CA THR A 38 -2.59 -1.49 -7.72
C THR A 38 -1.43 -1.29 -6.76
N LEU A 39 -1.49 -1.94 -5.61
CA LEU A 39 -0.38 -2.04 -4.67
C LEU A 39 -0.47 -3.38 -3.95
N GLY A 40 0.65 -4.08 -3.80
CA GLY A 40 0.73 -5.28 -3.00
C GLY A 40 2.14 -5.53 -2.50
N CYS A 41 2.25 -6.18 -1.35
CA CYS A 41 3.53 -6.58 -0.74
C CYS A 41 3.33 -7.72 0.25
N LEU A 42 4.43 -8.30 0.70
CA LEU A 42 4.49 -9.16 1.86
C LEU A 42 4.94 -8.34 3.08
N ILE A 43 4.27 -8.46 4.22
CA ILE A 43 4.70 -7.90 5.50
C ILE A 43 4.87 -9.07 6.46
N ASP A 44 6.09 -9.31 6.93
CA ASP A 44 6.44 -10.48 7.75
C ASP A 44 5.98 -11.82 7.10
N GLY A 45 6.03 -11.89 5.77
CA GLY A 45 5.62 -13.05 4.96
C GLY A 45 4.12 -13.10 4.61
N TRP A 46 3.31 -12.20 5.14
CA TRP A 46 1.87 -12.14 4.91
C TRP A 46 1.51 -11.24 3.75
N ILE A 47 0.60 -11.68 2.88
CA ILE A 47 0.18 -10.88 1.74
C ILE A 47 -0.78 -9.75 2.12
N TYR A 48 -0.47 -8.55 1.64
CA TYR A 48 -1.34 -7.37 1.78
C TYR A 48 -1.47 -6.68 0.44
N THR A 49 -2.71 -6.52 -0.02
CA THR A 49 -3.03 -5.90 -1.31
C THR A 49 -4.06 -4.79 -1.15
N GLY A 50 -3.85 -3.70 -1.88
CA GLY A 50 -4.84 -2.64 -2.04
C GLY A 50 -5.93 -3.02 -3.04
N GLY A 51 -6.91 -2.15 -3.21
CA GLY A 51 -7.95 -2.25 -4.24
C GLY A 51 -9.28 -2.76 -3.71
N ARG A 52 -9.30 -3.85 -2.93
CA ARG A 52 -10.56 -4.42 -2.39
C ARG A 52 -11.27 -3.47 -1.43
N PHE A 53 -10.52 -2.88 -0.51
CA PHE A 53 -11.06 -2.00 0.55
C PHE A 53 -10.85 -0.52 0.24
N GLY A 54 -9.88 -0.19 -0.61
CA GLY A 54 -9.66 1.14 -1.13
C GLY A 54 -8.56 1.13 -2.17
N LEU A 55 -8.69 1.98 -3.20
CA LEU A 55 -7.63 2.15 -4.19
C LEU A 55 -6.40 2.79 -3.54
N PRO A 56 -5.18 2.35 -3.87
CA PRO A 56 -3.96 3.02 -3.46
C PRO A 56 -3.94 4.44 -4.02
N LYS A 57 -3.40 5.37 -3.23
CA LYS A 57 -3.26 6.78 -3.58
C LYS A 57 -1.83 7.22 -3.39
N ALA A 58 -1.37 8.08 -4.29
CA ALA A 58 -0.09 8.76 -4.17
C ALA A 58 -0.37 10.27 -4.13
N SER A 59 0.19 10.94 -3.12
CA SER A 59 0.12 12.39 -2.93
C SER A 59 1.52 12.96 -2.84
N ILE A 60 1.72 14.13 -3.43
CA ILE A 60 3.01 14.82 -3.35
C ILE A 60 2.98 15.73 -2.12
N ILE A 61 3.99 15.59 -1.28
CA ILE A 61 4.25 16.47 -0.14
C ILE A 61 5.72 16.86 -0.20
N SER A 62 6.07 18.08 0.20
CA SER A 62 7.45 18.54 0.18
C SER A 62 7.75 19.36 1.41
N ASP A 63 9.01 19.35 1.83
CA ASP A 63 9.58 20.30 2.77
C ASP A 63 10.74 21.06 2.11
N GLU A 64 11.48 21.85 2.88
CA GLU A 64 12.65 22.62 2.38
C GLU A 64 13.79 21.72 1.87
N LYS A 65 13.82 20.43 2.23
CA LYS A 65 14.93 19.51 2.00
C LYS A 65 14.66 18.48 0.91
N ALA A 66 13.41 18.03 0.76
CA ALA A 66 13.05 17.00 -0.22
C ALA A 66 11.57 17.04 -0.64
N GLY A 67 11.33 16.52 -1.85
CA GLY A 67 10.00 16.12 -2.32
C GLY A 67 9.73 14.65 -1.97
N TYR A 68 8.54 14.39 -1.45
CA TYR A 68 8.09 13.06 -1.09
C TYR A 68 6.83 12.68 -1.85
N TYR A 69 6.74 11.39 -2.17
CA TYR A 69 5.54 10.77 -2.67
C TYR A 69 4.98 9.91 -1.57
N LEU A 70 3.94 10.43 -0.92
CA LEU A 70 3.21 9.72 0.10
C LEU A 70 2.30 8.69 -0.57
N ILE A 71 2.62 7.41 -0.38
CA ILE A 71 1.80 6.28 -0.83
C ILE A 71 0.99 5.78 0.35
N ARG A 72 -0.33 5.69 0.15
CA ARG A 72 -1.28 5.12 1.12
C ARG A 72 -2.20 4.14 0.45
N THR A 73 -2.44 3.01 1.09
CA THR A 73 -3.42 2.02 0.63
C THR A 73 -4.14 1.36 1.79
N GLN A 74 -5.43 1.15 1.63
CA GLN A 74 -6.23 0.35 2.55
C GLN A 74 -6.12 -1.12 2.11
N VAL A 75 -5.56 -1.97 2.97
CA VAL A 75 -5.32 -3.40 2.68
C VAL A 75 -6.32 -4.31 3.38
N ASP A 76 -7.06 -3.78 4.34
CA ASP A 76 -8.19 -4.39 5.03
C ASP A 76 -9.17 -3.31 5.51
N ARG A 77 -10.38 -3.66 5.95
CA ARG A 77 -11.42 -2.76 6.48
C ARG A 77 -10.89 -1.75 7.50
N PHE A 78 -9.90 -2.10 8.32
CA PHE A 78 -9.33 -1.23 9.35
C PHE A 78 -7.82 -1.02 9.23
N LYS A 79 -7.17 -1.63 8.24
CA LYS A 79 -5.71 -1.62 8.11
C LYS A 79 -5.27 -0.78 6.92
N THR A 80 -4.36 0.14 7.19
CA THR A 80 -3.75 1.00 6.17
C THR A 80 -2.24 0.78 6.19
N LEU A 81 -1.68 0.62 5.00
CA LEU A 81 -0.24 0.69 4.77
C LEU A 81 0.08 2.09 4.21
N GLU A 82 1.09 2.72 4.80
CA GLU A 82 1.60 4.02 4.39
C GLU A 82 3.13 3.99 4.29
N PHE A 83 3.71 4.68 3.32
CA PHE A 83 5.14 5.00 3.27
C PHE A 83 5.40 6.20 2.35
N LYS A 84 6.58 6.81 2.46
CA LYS A 84 7.01 7.94 1.62
C LYS A 84 8.19 7.54 0.75
N LEU A 85 8.11 7.75 -0.55
CA LEU A 85 9.28 7.71 -1.44
C LEU A 85 10.00 9.06 -1.39
N VAL A 86 11.31 9.05 -1.22
CA VAL A 86 12.13 10.27 -1.14
C VAL A 86 12.70 10.59 -2.51
N ASN A 87 12.32 11.74 -3.09
CA ASN A 87 12.77 12.21 -4.41
C ASN A 87 12.77 11.12 -5.51
N PRO A 88 11.65 10.40 -5.72
CA PRO A 88 11.61 9.31 -6.69
C PRO A 88 11.90 9.82 -8.11
N THR A 89 12.76 9.11 -8.83
CA THR A 89 13.14 9.40 -10.23
C THR A 89 12.93 8.17 -11.09
N ALA A 90 12.36 8.33 -12.29
CA ALA A 90 12.11 7.20 -13.19
C ALA A 90 13.41 6.47 -13.57
N ASN A 91 13.35 5.14 -13.57
CA ASN A 91 14.45 4.22 -13.84
C ASN A 91 15.61 4.32 -12.84
N ALA A 92 15.34 4.72 -11.60
CA ALA A 92 16.32 4.81 -10.53
C ALA A 92 15.80 4.20 -9.22
N GLU A 93 16.73 3.83 -8.35
CA GLU A 93 16.43 3.50 -6.96
C GLU A 93 16.27 4.78 -6.14
N CYS A 94 15.28 4.80 -5.26
CA CYS A 94 15.15 5.77 -4.19
C CYS A 94 14.93 5.07 -2.84
N THR A 95 15.12 5.81 -1.76
CA THR A 95 14.76 5.32 -0.42
C THR A 95 13.27 5.51 -0.19
N TYR A 96 12.63 4.57 0.49
CA TYR A 96 11.35 4.82 1.15
C TYR A 96 11.53 4.90 2.66
N ILE A 97 10.76 5.78 3.30
CA ILE A 97 10.80 6.05 4.74
C ILE A 97 9.41 6.03 5.35
N ASP A 98 9.35 6.02 6.68
CA ASP A 98 8.12 6.11 7.47
C ASP A 98 7.09 5.06 7.06
N ALA A 99 7.55 3.83 6.79
CA ALA A 99 6.63 2.74 6.49
C ALA A 99 5.87 2.34 7.75
N ILE A 100 4.55 2.53 7.73
CA ILE A 100 3.67 2.29 8.87
C ILE A 100 2.55 1.34 8.47
N PHE A 101 2.31 0.33 9.30
CA PHE A 101 1.21 -0.62 9.16
C PHE A 101 0.64 -0.92 10.53
N GLU A 102 -0.68 -0.75 10.70
CA GLU A 102 -1.37 -0.93 12.00
C GLU A 102 -0.77 -0.10 13.15
N GLY A 103 -0.18 1.06 12.84
CA GLY A 103 0.50 1.91 13.81
C GLY A 103 1.92 1.45 14.18
N GLU A 104 2.37 0.33 13.65
CA GLU A 104 3.74 -0.16 13.79
C GLU A 104 4.65 0.40 12.70
N ASN A 105 5.87 0.78 13.08
CA ASN A 105 6.92 1.15 12.14
C ASN A 105 7.56 -0.11 11.55
N LEU A 106 7.46 -0.28 10.23
CA LEU A 106 8.00 -1.43 9.49
C LEU A 106 9.46 -1.26 9.07
N GLY A 107 10.04 -0.08 9.32
CA GLY A 107 11.39 0.29 8.93
C GLY A 107 11.48 0.84 7.51
N ASN A 108 12.60 1.51 7.23
CA ASN A 108 12.90 2.08 5.93
C ASN A 108 13.37 1.00 4.94
N GLY A 109 13.37 1.32 3.66
CA GLY A 109 13.88 0.43 2.62
C GLY A 109 14.13 1.14 1.31
N LYS A 110 14.15 0.36 0.23
CA LYS A 110 14.46 0.82 -1.12
C LYS A 110 13.28 0.57 -2.05
N ALA A 111 13.13 1.46 -3.02
CA ALA A 111 12.18 1.32 -4.10
C ALA A 111 12.87 1.58 -5.43
N PHE A 112 12.61 0.72 -6.42
CA PHE A 112 13.03 0.96 -7.80
C PHE A 112 11.84 1.51 -8.59
N ILE A 113 11.99 2.74 -9.09
CA ILE A 113 10.92 3.44 -9.78
C ILE A 113 11.01 3.09 -11.26
N THR A 114 9.96 2.45 -11.78
CA THR A 114 9.92 1.96 -13.17
C THR A 114 9.18 2.90 -14.12
N ARG A 115 8.32 3.78 -13.59
CA ARG A 115 7.62 4.87 -14.30
C ARG A 115 7.36 6.01 -13.31
N LYS A 116 7.57 7.25 -13.76
CA LYS A 116 7.15 8.49 -13.11
C LYS A 116 7.02 9.56 -14.20
N ASP A 117 5.81 9.97 -14.54
CA ASP A 117 5.57 10.82 -15.70
C ASP A 117 4.49 11.91 -15.50
N GLY A 118 4.26 12.30 -14.24
CA GLY A 118 3.27 13.31 -13.87
C GLY A 118 1.85 12.78 -13.76
N ILE A 119 1.58 11.57 -14.24
CA ILE A 119 0.25 10.92 -14.18
C ILE A 119 0.33 9.58 -13.42
N VAL A 120 1.41 8.82 -13.62
CA VAL A 120 1.57 7.49 -13.03
C VAL A 120 2.93 7.36 -12.38
N ILE A 121 2.94 6.83 -11.16
CA ILE A 121 4.15 6.36 -10.48
C ILE A 121 4.05 4.86 -10.26
N SER A 122 5.06 4.12 -10.73
CA SER A 122 5.08 2.65 -10.64
C SER A 122 6.45 2.17 -10.22
N GLY A 123 6.53 1.07 -9.50
CA GLY A 123 7.80 0.54 -9.03
C GLY A 123 7.68 -0.73 -8.20
N THR A 124 8.84 -1.19 -7.75
CA THR A 124 8.96 -2.25 -6.74
C THR A 124 9.58 -1.67 -5.48
N PHE A 125 9.35 -2.29 -4.33
CA PHE A 125 9.93 -1.87 -3.05
C PHE A 125 10.14 -3.04 -2.10
N SER A 126 11.23 -2.99 -1.34
CA SER A 126 11.57 -3.95 -0.30
C SER A 126 12.40 -3.28 0.80
N GLY A 127 12.30 -3.80 2.00
CA GLY A 127 13.08 -3.35 3.16
C GLY A 127 13.01 -4.37 4.28
N ASN A 128 13.06 -3.91 5.52
CA ASN A 128 13.18 -4.77 6.70
C ASN A 128 12.05 -5.83 6.78
N LYS A 129 10.83 -5.39 7.12
CA LYS A 129 9.67 -6.28 7.25
C LYS A 129 8.87 -6.44 5.96
N ILE A 130 9.11 -5.57 4.98
CA ILE A 130 8.36 -5.53 3.72
C ILE A 130 9.18 -6.19 2.63
N THR A 131 8.63 -7.19 1.95
CA THR A 131 9.25 -7.82 0.79
C THR A 131 8.29 -7.89 -0.39
N GLU A 132 8.86 -8.05 -1.59
CA GLU A 132 8.14 -8.23 -2.85
C GLU A 132 7.11 -7.13 -3.18
N GLY A 133 7.32 -5.92 -2.67
CA GLY A 133 6.40 -4.82 -2.89
C GLY A 133 6.33 -4.40 -4.36
N ARG A 134 5.11 -4.16 -4.86
CA ARG A 134 4.81 -3.66 -6.20
C ARG A 134 3.72 -2.59 -6.11
N PHE A 135 3.85 -1.52 -6.89
CA PHE A 135 2.82 -0.50 -7.00
C PHE A 135 2.75 0.08 -8.42
N ASP A 136 1.53 0.48 -8.84
CA ASP A 136 1.24 1.16 -10.10
C ASP A 136 0.07 2.13 -9.85
N ILE A 137 0.37 3.38 -9.52
CA ILE A 137 -0.59 4.33 -8.92
C ILE A 137 -0.70 5.57 -9.81
N LYS A 138 -1.94 6.00 -10.06
CA LYS A 138 -2.21 7.30 -10.66
C LYS A 138 -2.06 8.41 -9.63
N TYR A 139 -1.39 9.48 -9.99
CA TYR A 139 -1.24 10.69 -9.19
C TYR A 139 -1.33 11.91 -10.11
N THR A 140 -1.48 13.09 -9.52
CA THR A 140 -1.44 14.35 -10.26
C THR A 140 -0.40 15.23 -9.62
N GLU A 141 0.57 15.67 -10.42
CA GLU A 141 1.43 16.78 -10.02
C GLU A 141 0.57 18.04 -9.99
N LYS A 142 0.37 18.63 -8.81
CA LYS A 142 -0.20 19.98 -8.76
C LYS A 142 0.83 20.91 -9.41
N ASN A 143 0.55 21.41 -10.61
CA ASN A 143 1.34 22.48 -11.19
C ASN A 143 1.12 23.73 -10.34
N THR A 144 2.17 24.20 -9.69
CA THR A 144 2.16 25.39 -8.81
C THR A 144 1.95 26.70 -9.58
N GLU A 145 1.72 26.67 -10.90
CA GLU A 145 1.57 27.85 -11.76
C GLU A 145 0.11 28.29 -11.97
N GLU A 146 -0.90 27.49 -11.60
CA GLU A 146 -2.32 27.85 -11.81
C GLU A 146 -3.03 28.48 -10.59
N ASP A 147 -2.38 28.58 -9.42
CA ASP A 147 -3.00 29.15 -8.20
C ASP A 147 -2.71 30.67 -7.99
N ILE A 148 -2.18 31.37 -9.01
CA ILE A 148 -2.04 32.84 -9.03
C ILE A 148 -2.93 33.49 -10.10
N ALA A 149 -4.21 33.14 -10.08
CA ALA A 149 -5.23 33.96 -10.70
C ALA A 149 -6.57 33.74 -9.99
N TYR A 150 -6.85 34.54 -8.96
CA TYR A 150 -8.17 35.17 -8.68
C TYR A 150 -8.02 36.21 -7.57
#